data_AF-A0AA43ESS1-F1
#
_entry.id   AF-A0AA43ESS1-F1
#
_cell.length_a   1.000
_cell.length_b   1.000
_cell.length_c   1.000
_cell.angle_alpha   90.00
_cell.angle_beta   90.00
_cell.angle_gamma   90.00
#
_symmetry.space_group_name_H-M   'P 1'
#
loop_
_entity.id
_entity.type
_entity.pdbx_description
1 polymer ?
#
loop_
_entity_poly.entity_id
_entity_poly.type
_entity_poly.pdbx_seq_one_letter_code
_entity_poly.pdbx_strand_id
1 'polypeptide(L)'
;LVALYRFGSAERGILRPESDIDLAVLSQETLPELHRFELAQELAIQLHRDVDLVDLRSASTVMRMQVLSTGTCLTSEDEQARREFEMYAYSDYARLNEERGTILKGITKSGLVYG
;
A
#
# COMPACT_ATOMS: atom_id res chain seq x y z
N LEU A 1 -13.21 -10.08 -6.43
CA LEU A 1 -12.23 -9.18 -5.78
C LEU A 1 -12.10 -9.64 -4.31
N VAL A 2 -11.08 -9.27 -3.53
CA VAL A 2 -11.08 -9.53 -2.08
C VAL A 2 -11.40 -8.25 -1.32
N ALA A 3 -10.61 -7.19 -1.54
CA ALA A 3 -10.84 -5.88 -0.93
C ALA A 3 -10.30 -4.73 -1.78
N LEU A 4 -10.87 -3.54 -1.61
CA LEU A 4 -10.39 -2.29 -2.19
C LEU A 4 -10.20 -1.27 -1.08
N TYR A 5 -9.04 -0.61 -1.08
CA TYR A 5 -8.68 0.43 -0.13
C TYR A 5 -8.46 1.72 -0.89
N ARG A 6 -8.84 2.83 -0.27
CA ARG A 6 -8.32 4.15 -0.61
C ARG A 6 -7.31 4.52 0.45
N PHE A 7 -6.14 4.99 0.05
CA PHE A 7 -5.09 5.39 0.98
C PHE A 7 -4.52 6.75 0.57
N GLY A 8 -3.37 7.10 1.13
CA GLY A 8 -2.64 8.29 0.72
C GLY A 8 -2.95 9.54 1.54
N SER A 9 -2.22 10.60 1.21
CA SER A 9 -2.17 11.83 2.01
C SER A 9 -3.47 12.65 1.99
N ALA A 10 -4.41 12.30 1.12
CA ALA A 10 -5.70 12.99 0.96
C ALA A 10 -6.63 12.86 2.18
N GLU A 11 -6.34 11.99 3.16
CA GLU A 11 -7.05 11.98 4.44
C GLU A 11 -6.69 13.17 5.34
N ARG A 12 -5.58 13.87 5.06
CA ARG A 12 -5.13 15.06 5.81
C ARG A 12 -5.61 16.38 5.18
N GLY A 13 -6.91 16.50 4.91
CA GLY A 13 -7.64 17.79 4.81
C GLY A 13 -7.16 18.86 3.80
N ILE A 14 -6.16 18.58 2.97
CA ILE A 14 -5.62 19.49 1.96
C ILE A 14 -5.63 18.75 0.62
N LEU A 15 -6.82 18.34 0.18
CA LEU A 15 -7.01 17.92 -1.20
C LEU A 15 -6.74 19.15 -2.08
N ARG A 16 -5.58 19.16 -2.74
CA ARG A 16 -5.38 20.09 -3.85
C ARG A 16 -6.28 19.59 -5.00
N PRO A 17 -6.80 20.50 -5.84
CA PRO A 17 -7.61 20.11 -7.00
C PRO A 17 -6.92 19.07 -7.90
N GLU A 18 -5.60 19.11 -7.94
CA GLU A 18 -4.71 18.28 -8.77
C GLU A 18 -4.18 17.02 -8.04
N SER A 19 -4.76 16.62 -6.91
CA SER A 19 -4.27 15.43 -6.19
C SER A 19 -4.78 14.14 -6.80
N ASP A 20 -3.85 13.24 -7.11
CA ASP A 20 -4.10 11.87 -7.55
C ASP A 20 -4.92 11.09 -6.49
N ILE A 21 -5.64 10.08 -6.97
CA ILE A 21 -6.40 9.16 -6.13
C ILE A 21 -5.57 7.89 -5.92
N ASP A 22 -5.07 7.71 -4.69
CA ASP A 22 -4.34 6.50 -4.30
C ASP A 22 -5.33 5.36 -3.94
N LEU A 23 -5.32 4.30 -4.74
CA LEU A 23 -6.14 3.10 -4.54
C LEU A 23 -5.28 1.85 -4.43
N ALA A 24 -5.66 0.94 -3.56
CA ALA A 24 -5.00 -0.35 -3.42
C ALA A 24 -6.00 -1.48 -3.53
N VAL A 25 -5.67 -2.48 -4.33
CA VAL A 25 -6.51 -3.65 -4.58
C VAL A 25 -5.89 -4.89 -3.93
N LEU A 26 -6.73 -5.67 -3.26
CA LEU A 26 -6.45 -7.04 -2.88
C LEU A 26 -7.36 -7.95 -3.70
N SER A 27 -6.78 -8.73 -4.59
CA SER A 27 -7.44 -9.77 -5.40
C SER A 27 -7.10 -11.16 -4.86
N GLN A 28 -7.58 -12.24 -5.48
CA GLN A 28 -7.15 -13.60 -5.12
C GLN A 28 -5.73 -13.91 -5.62
N GLU A 29 -5.34 -13.34 -6.76
CA GLU A 29 -4.03 -13.51 -7.39
C GLU A 29 -3.40 -12.16 -7.71
N THR A 30 -2.08 -12.08 -7.90
CA THR A 30 -1.41 -10.84 -8.31
C THR A 30 -1.95 -10.34 -9.64
N LEU A 31 -2.15 -9.04 -9.79
CA LEU A 31 -2.56 -8.47 -11.07
C LEU A 31 -1.34 -8.40 -12.00
N PRO A 32 -1.46 -8.86 -13.26
CA PRO A 32 -0.45 -8.56 -14.27
C PRO A 32 -0.23 -7.05 -14.39
N GLU A 33 1.02 -6.61 -14.50
CA GLU A 33 1.38 -5.18 -14.49
C GLU A 33 0.65 -4.38 -15.57
N LEU A 34 0.57 -4.92 -16.80
CA LEU A 34 -0.15 -4.28 -17.91
C LEU A 34 -1.63 -4.12 -17.59
N HIS A 35 -2.26 -5.16 -17.04
CA HIS A 35 -3.68 -5.12 -16.68
C HIS A 35 -3.95 -4.12 -15.54
N ARG A 36 -3.08 -4.07 -14.53
CA ARG A 36 -3.15 -3.08 -13.45
C ARG A 36 -3.03 -1.65 -14.01
N PHE A 37 -2.12 -1.43 -14.97
CA PHE A 37 -1.97 -0.14 -15.62
C PHE A 37 -3.22 0.26 -16.41
N GLU A 38 -3.76 -0.64 -17.23
CA GLU A 38 -5.00 -0.41 -17.99
C GLU A 38 -6.16 -0.04 -17.05
N LEU A 39 -6.37 -0.79 -15.96
CA LEU A 39 -7.39 -0.49 -14.96
C LEU A 39 -7.19 0.89 -14.31
N ALA A 40 -5.96 1.27 -13.98
CA ALA A 40 -5.67 2.59 -13.43
C ALA A 40 -6.05 3.71 -14.41
N GLN A 41 -5.76 3.54 -15.70
CA GLN A 41 -6.14 4.52 -16.74
C GLN A 41 -7.66 4.58 -16.94
N GLU A 42 -8.35 3.45 -16.95
CA GLU A 42 -9.81 3.41 -17.05
C GLU A 42 -10.48 4.13 -15.87
N LEU A 43 -9.99 3.88 -14.65
CA LEU A 43 -10.46 4.58 -13.45
C LEU A 43 -10.15 6.08 -13.54
N ALA A 44 -8.97 6.46 -14.04
CA ALA A 44 -8.59 7.86 -14.14
C ALA A 44 -9.50 8.64 -15.09
N ILE A 45 -9.86 8.03 -16.24
CA ILE A 45 -10.81 8.60 -17.20
C ILE A 45 -12.19 8.79 -16.55
N GLN A 46 -12.68 7.78 -15.82
CA GLN A 46 -14.00 7.82 -15.19
C GLN A 46 -14.07 8.82 -14.02
N LEU A 47 -12.99 8.97 -13.27
CA LEU A 47 -12.91 9.85 -12.10
C LEU A 47 -12.46 11.28 -12.46
N HIS A 48 -12.06 11.51 -13.72
CA HIS A 48 -11.47 12.76 -14.21
C HIS A 48 -10.27 13.22 -13.36
N ARG A 49 -9.49 12.26 -12.86
CA ARG A 49 -8.32 12.46 -11.99
C ARG A 49 -7.36 11.30 -12.16
N ASP A 50 -6.07 11.56 -12.01
CA ASP A 50 -5.08 10.49 -12.03
C ASP A 50 -5.29 9.50 -10.88
N VAL A 51 -5.03 8.22 -11.14
CA VAL A 51 -5.22 7.12 -10.19
C VAL A 51 -3.91 6.35 -10.09
N ASP A 52 -3.35 6.29 -8.88
CA ASP A 52 -2.28 5.33 -8.57
C ASP A 52 -2.91 4.06 -8.00
N LEU A 53 -2.83 2.97 -8.76
CA LEU A 53 -3.41 1.68 -8.38
C LEU A 53 -2.33 0.71 -7.93
N VAL A 54 -2.28 0.41 -6.64
CA VAL A 54 -1.35 -0.55 -6.04
C VAL A 54 -2.00 -1.94 -5.94
N ASP A 55 -1.31 -2.99 -6.38
CA ASP A 55 -1.68 -4.38 -6.06
C ASP A 55 -1.00 -4.81 -4.75
N LEU A 56 -1.79 -5.08 -3.72
CA LEU A 56 -1.30 -5.44 -2.40
C LEU A 56 -0.51 -6.75 -2.39
N ARG A 57 -0.78 -7.69 -3.31
CA ARG A 57 -0.03 -8.96 -3.36
C ARG A 57 1.39 -8.78 -3.86
N SER A 58 1.61 -7.89 -4.81
CA SER A 58 2.94 -7.59 -5.36
C SER A 58 3.65 -6.43 -4.64
N ALA A 59 2.93 -5.62 -3.87
CA ALA A 59 3.49 -4.50 -3.12
C ALA A 59 4.51 -4.93 -2.05
N SER A 60 5.49 -4.05 -1.79
CA SER A 60 6.45 -4.22 -0.71
C SER A 60 5.79 -4.23 0.67
N THR A 61 6.41 -4.86 1.67
CA THR A 61 5.94 -4.87 3.05
C THR A 61 5.68 -3.48 3.61
N VAL A 62 6.53 -2.50 3.27
CA VAL A 62 6.36 -1.10 3.70
C VAL A 62 5.13 -0.48 3.05
N MET A 63 4.93 -0.69 1.75
CA MET A 63 3.76 -0.18 1.03
C MET A 63 2.46 -0.82 1.53
N ARG A 64 2.43 -2.15 1.73
CA ARG A 64 1.29 -2.85 2.34
C ARG A 64 0.95 -2.25 3.70
N MET A 65 1.96 -2.04 4.55
CA MET A 65 1.77 -1.45 5.87
C MET A 65 1.21 -0.02 5.78
N GLN A 66 1.71 0.81 4.85
CA GLN A 66 1.18 2.15 4.60
C GLN A 66 -0.31 2.08 4.23
N VAL A 67 -0.68 1.27 3.25
CA VAL A 67 -2.09 1.10 2.85
C VAL A 67 -2.94 0.62 4.02
N LEU A 68 -2.51 -0.40 4.76
CA LEU A 68 -3.32 -1.00 5.82
C LEU A 68 -3.44 -0.13 7.08
N SER A 69 -2.45 0.72 7.38
CA SER A 69 -2.48 1.61 8.55
C SER A 69 -3.14 2.96 8.31
N THR A 70 -3.04 3.49 7.09
CA THR A 70 -3.57 4.82 6.75
C THR A 70 -4.72 4.76 5.75
N GLY A 71 -5.05 3.59 5.23
CA GLY A 71 -6.09 3.44 4.22
C GLY A 71 -7.44 3.11 4.82
N THR A 72 -8.47 3.63 4.17
CA THR A 72 -9.86 3.29 4.43
C THR A 72 -10.28 2.16 3.47
N CYS A 73 -10.74 1.04 4.02
CA CYS A 73 -11.33 -0.05 3.23
C CYS A 73 -12.67 0.41 2.65
N LEU A 74 -12.75 0.52 1.32
CA LEU A 74 -13.96 0.92 0.59
C LEU A 74 -14.92 -0.25 0.39
N THR A 75 -14.39 -1.44 0.08
CA THR A 75 -15.17 -2.67 -0.05
C THR A 75 -14.33 -3.89 0.33
N SER A 76 -15.01 -4.93 0.82
CA SER A 76 -14.45 -6.22 1.19
C SER A 76 -15.44 -7.31 0.80
N GLU A 77 -15.19 -8.00 -0.32
CA GLU A 77 -16.03 -9.10 -0.80
C GLU A 77 -15.73 -10.42 -0.04
N ASP A 78 -14.50 -10.58 0.44
CA ASP A 78 -14.10 -11.73 1.25
C ASP A 78 -13.35 -11.21 2.50
N GLU A 79 -14.11 -11.05 3.58
CA GLU A 79 -13.57 -10.52 4.84
C GLU A 79 -12.56 -11.47 5.50
N GLN A 80 -12.73 -12.79 5.33
CA GLN A 80 -11.82 -13.76 5.91
C GLN A 80 -10.46 -13.67 5.22
N ALA A 81 -10.43 -13.72 3.88
CA ALA A 81 -9.21 -13.58 3.11
C ALA A 81 -8.53 -12.22 3.32
N ARG A 82 -9.33 -11.14 3.47
CA ARG A 82 -8.82 -9.81 3.82
C ARG A 82 -8.10 -9.81 5.17
N ARG A 83 -8.76 -10.29 6.23
CA ARG A 83 -8.19 -10.31 7.59
C ARG A 83 -6.94 -11.19 7.66
N GLU A 84 -6.94 -12.32 6.97
CA GLU A 84 -5.77 -13.19 6.87
C GLU A 84 -4.58 -12.47 6.23
N PHE A 85 -4.80 -11.81 5.08
CA PHE A 85 -3.77 -11.01 4.43
C PHE A 85 -3.25 -9.88 5.34
N GLU A 86 -4.14 -9.17 6.03
CA GLU A 86 -3.78 -8.11 6.96
C GLU A 86 -2.88 -8.62 8.10
N MET A 87 -3.24 -9.74 8.73
CA MET A 87 -2.42 -10.35 9.78
C MET A 87 -1.01 -10.68 9.31
N TYR A 88 -0.87 -11.30 8.13
CA TYR A 88 0.44 -11.60 7.56
C TYR A 88 1.24 -10.34 7.23
N ALA A 89 0.60 -9.32 6.65
CA ALA A 89 1.26 -8.06 6.34
C ALA A 89 1.80 -7.35 7.60
N TYR A 90 1.04 -7.34 8.71
CA TYR A 90 1.51 -6.80 9.98
C TYR A 90 2.69 -7.59 10.55
N SER A 91 2.65 -8.92 10.46
CA SER A 91 3.74 -9.80 10.90
C SER A 91 5.02 -9.57 10.10
N ASP A 92 4.92 -9.51 8.77
CA ASP A 92 6.04 -9.21 7.88
C ASP A 92 6.67 -7.85 8.19
N TYR A 93 5.85 -6.84 8.47
CA TYR A 93 6.33 -5.50 8.80
C TYR A 93 7.04 -5.46 10.16
N ALA A 94 6.52 -6.15 11.17
CA ALA A 94 7.18 -6.28 12.47
C ALA A 94 8.57 -6.90 12.32
N ARG A 95 8.67 -8.01 11.58
CA ARG A 95 9.94 -8.68 11.30
C ARG A 95 10.92 -7.78 10.55
N LEU A 96 10.47 -7.09 9.50
CA LEU A 96 11.32 -6.16 8.74
C LEU A 96 11.90 -5.06 9.65
N ASN A 97 11.13 -4.57 10.62
CA ASN A 97 11.61 -3.55 11.55
C ASN A 97 12.62 -4.09 12.57
N GLU A 98 12.47 -5.33 13.04
CA GLU A 98 13.47 -5.98 13.89
C GLU A 98 14.81 -6.15 13.19
N GLU A 99 14.78 -6.59 11.92
CA GLU A 99 15.96 -6.73 11.07
C GLU A 99 16.64 -5.36 10.85
N ARG A 100 15.86 -4.33 10.50
CA ARG A 100 16.35 -2.95 10.35
C ARG A 100 16.93 -2.37 11.64
N GLY A 101 16.30 -2.63 12.79
CA GLY A 101 16.78 -2.16 14.09
C GLY A 101 18.16 -2.69 14.42
N THR A 102 18.48 -3.92 14.00
CA THR A 102 19.80 -4.53 14.17
C THR A 102 20.85 -3.84 13.28
N ILE A 103 20.52 -3.56 12.02
CA ILE A 103 21.40 -2.84 11.08
C ILE A 103 21.67 -1.42 11.57
N LEU A 104 20.62 -0.69 11.96
CA LEU A 104 20.74 0.70 12.44
C LEU A 104 21.63 0.78 13.69
N LYS A 105 21.47 -0.14 14.66
CA LYS A 105 22.36 -0.24 15.84
C LYS A 105 23.81 -0.53 15.45
N GLY A 106 24.04 -1.30 14.37
CA GLY A 106 25.37 -1.54 13.81
C GLY A 106 26.00 -0.28 13.21
N ILE A 107 25.21 0.50 12.46
CA ILE A 107 25.65 1.77 11.85
C ILE A 107 25.95 2.82 12.93
N THR A 108 25.15 2.88 14.00
CA THR A 108 25.41 3.83 15.12
C THR A 108 26.70 3.46 15.86
N LYS A 109 27.07 2.18 15.90
CA LYS A 109 28.33 1.71 16.50
C LYS A 109 29.57 1.95 15.61
N SER A 110 29.42 2.05 14.30
CA SER A 110 30.53 2.29 13.36
C SER A 110 30.77 3.76 13.01
N GLY A 111 29.89 4.68 13.44
CA GLY A 111 30.16 6.13 13.45
C GLY A 111 30.19 6.82 12.08
N LEU A 112 29.74 6.17 11.01
CA LEU A 112 29.69 6.76 9.66
C LEU A 112 28.23 6.95 9.23
N VAL A 113 27.65 8.06 9.66
CA VAL A 113 26.40 8.57 9.07
C VAL A 113 26.80 9.72 8.14
N TYR A 114 26.89 9.44 6.85
CA TYR A 114 26.88 10.50 5.83
C TYR A 114 25.44 10.99 5.70
N GLY A 115 25.23 12.25 6.07
CA GLY A 115 24.00 12.99 5.79
C GLY A 115 23.96 13.51 4.37
#